data_AF-A0A850CCB3-F1
#
_entry.id   AF-A0A850CCB3-F1
#
_cell.length_a   1.000
_cell.length_b   1.000
_cell.length_c   1.000
_cell.angle_alpha   90.00
_cell.angle_beta   90.00
_cell.angle_gamma   90.00
#
_symmetry.space_group_name_H-M   'P 1'
#
loop_
_entity.id
_entity.type
_entity.pdbx_description
1 polymer ?
#
loop_
_entity_poly.entity_id
_entity_poly.type
_entity_poly.pdbx_seq_one_letter_code
_entity_poly.pdbx_strand_id
1 'polypeptide(L)'
;LKTTPPGPGSRLVTVRESNPLFDELFTAHDGIRFAATGGFVEDDLGVSCYHSKVGAVELLLNHLVDRTDEFVVVDMVAGAEAFASGMFTRFDHTFLVCEPTLRSVGVYKQYLGYAEDYDVRISVIGNKIDDDDDVAFLREHVGDALLGWCARSKYVKAAERGSVGPVADLEPENLAVVDAARERAVAAGKDWAKFTRQAHEFHRKAALAWGNDRAGVDLADQIVPDFVLGEHLLNAPVH
;
A
#
# COMPACT_ATOMS: atom_id res chain seq x y z
N LEU A 1 -9.30 -16.84 -2.69
CA LEU A 1 -9.79 -15.45 -2.55
C LEU A 1 -8.60 -14.50 -2.58
N LYS A 2 -8.79 -13.21 -2.86
CA LYS A 2 -7.67 -12.23 -2.80
C LYS A 2 -7.01 -12.12 -1.41
N THR A 3 -7.76 -12.47 -0.36
CA THR A 3 -7.29 -12.52 1.02
C THR A 3 -6.64 -13.85 1.41
N THR A 4 -6.56 -14.85 0.50
CA THR A 4 -6.00 -16.17 0.83
C THR A 4 -4.54 -16.00 1.28
N PRO A 5 -4.20 -16.38 2.53
CA PRO A 5 -2.84 -16.28 3.03
C PRO A 5 -1.96 -17.41 2.46
N PRO A 6 -0.64 -17.25 2.46
CA PRO A 6 0.27 -18.32 2.08
C PRO A 6 0.31 -19.42 3.15
N GLY A 7 0.62 -20.64 2.72
CA GLY A 7 0.88 -21.79 3.57
C GLY A 7 1.98 -22.68 2.97
N PRO A 8 2.26 -23.85 3.55
CA PRO A 8 3.23 -24.79 2.99
C PRO A 8 2.89 -25.13 1.53
N GLY A 9 3.89 -25.04 0.65
CA GLY A 9 3.73 -25.26 -0.78
C GLY A 9 3.22 -24.06 -1.59
N SER A 10 2.86 -22.95 -0.94
CA SER A 10 2.55 -21.70 -1.66
C SER A 10 3.77 -21.19 -2.42
N ARG A 11 3.55 -20.71 -3.65
CA ARG A 11 4.56 -19.94 -4.38
C ARG A 11 4.66 -18.55 -3.76
N LEU A 12 5.70 -18.33 -2.96
CA LEU A 12 6.07 -16.99 -2.51
C LEU A 12 6.80 -16.27 -3.62
N VAL A 13 6.72 -14.95 -3.63
CA VAL A 13 7.45 -14.10 -4.56
C VAL A 13 8.37 -13.12 -3.84
N THR A 14 9.42 -12.65 -4.52
CA THR A 14 10.38 -11.66 -4.00
C THR A 14 10.48 -10.46 -4.94
N VAL A 15 10.87 -9.30 -4.42
CA VAL A 15 10.88 -8.04 -5.17
C VAL A 15 11.76 -8.11 -6.43
N ARG A 16 12.91 -8.78 -6.35
CA ARG A 16 13.93 -8.81 -7.42
C ARG A 16 13.89 -10.07 -8.30
N GLU A 17 13.03 -11.05 -8.04
CA GLU A 17 13.02 -12.25 -8.90
C GLU A 17 12.50 -11.96 -10.31
N SER A 18 12.82 -12.85 -11.24
CA SER A 18 12.14 -12.96 -12.53
C SER A 18 11.10 -14.07 -12.46
N ASN A 19 9.91 -13.80 -12.97
CA ASN A 19 8.86 -14.79 -13.15
C ASN A 19 7.93 -14.32 -14.28
N PRO A 20 7.17 -15.24 -14.92
CA PRO A 20 6.35 -14.88 -16.07
C PRO A 20 5.34 -13.75 -15.81
N LEU A 21 4.78 -13.66 -14.60
CA LEU A 21 3.85 -12.57 -14.25
C LEU A 21 4.57 -11.23 -14.17
N PHE A 22 5.77 -11.20 -13.59
CA PHE A 22 6.53 -9.96 -13.49
C PHE A 22 7.08 -9.51 -14.85
N ASP A 23 7.51 -10.46 -15.67
CA ASP A 23 8.02 -10.17 -17.02
C ASP A 23 6.92 -9.64 -17.95
N GLU A 24 5.66 -10.06 -17.74
CA GLU A 24 4.51 -9.60 -18.52
C GLU A 24 3.89 -8.30 -17.99
N LEU A 25 3.77 -8.15 -16.66
CA LEU A 25 2.95 -7.09 -16.05
C LEU A 25 3.76 -5.87 -15.59
N PHE A 26 5.07 -5.99 -15.43
CA PHE A 26 5.90 -4.91 -14.92
C PHE A 26 6.92 -4.41 -15.96
N THR A 27 7.10 -3.09 -15.99
CA THR A 27 8.16 -2.42 -16.71
C THR A 27 9.30 -2.09 -15.75
N ALA A 28 10.54 -2.39 -16.16
CA ALA A 28 11.73 -2.02 -15.39
C ALA A 28 12.35 -0.72 -15.94
N HIS A 29 12.70 0.22 -15.06
CA HIS A 29 13.43 1.43 -15.39
C HIS A 29 14.36 1.82 -14.24
N ASP A 30 15.66 1.98 -14.50
CA ASP A 30 16.68 2.37 -13.51
C ASP A 30 16.63 1.59 -12.19
N GLY A 31 16.44 0.27 -12.29
CA GLY A 31 16.37 -0.62 -11.13
C GLY A 31 15.03 -0.61 -10.38
N ILE A 32 14.07 0.22 -10.81
CA ILE A 32 12.69 0.24 -10.31
C ILE A 32 11.83 -0.65 -11.19
N ARG A 33 11.02 -1.48 -10.56
CA ARG A 33 10.00 -2.30 -11.23
C ARG A 33 8.63 -1.67 -10.99
N PHE A 34 7.95 -1.28 -12.07
CA PHE A 34 6.68 -0.56 -12.04
C PHE A 34 5.58 -1.35 -12.76
N ALA A 35 4.42 -1.48 -12.13
CA ALA A 35 3.20 -1.95 -12.79
C ALA A 35 2.06 -1.00 -12.46
N ALA A 36 1.16 -0.82 -13.43
CA ALA A 36 -0.11 -0.17 -13.22
C ALA A 36 -1.20 -1.24 -13.24
N THR A 37 -2.14 -1.19 -12.29
CA THR A 37 -3.29 -2.10 -12.26
C THR A 37 -4.29 -1.87 -13.41
N GLY A 38 -4.04 -0.85 -14.24
CA GLY A 38 -4.86 -0.44 -15.38
C GLY A 38 -5.92 0.60 -15.03
N GLY A 39 -6.17 1.53 -15.95
CA GLY A 39 -7.30 2.48 -15.91
C GLY A 39 -8.61 1.84 -16.37
N PHE A 40 -9.66 2.65 -16.55
CA PHE A 40 -10.89 2.23 -17.22
C PHE A 40 -10.59 1.90 -18.69
N VAL A 41 -11.00 0.73 -19.16
CA VAL A 41 -11.15 0.45 -20.60
C VAL A 41 -12.64 0.51 -20.91
N GLU A 42 -13.06 0.94 -22.11
CA GLU A 42 -14.49 1.05 -22.47
C GLU A 42 -15.28 -0.26 -22.22
N ASP A 43 -14.62 -1.41 -22.26
CA ASP A 43 -15.21 -2.72 -21.97
C ASP A 43 -15.45 -3.02 -20.46
N ASP A 44 -14.91 -2.19 -19.54
CA ASP A 44 -15.15 -2.28 -18.09
C ASP A 44 -16.45 -1.56 -17.66
N LEU A 45 -17.10 -0.80 -18.56
CA LEU A 45 -18.37 -0.12 -18.29
C LEU A 45 -19.52 -1.12 -18.21
N GLY A 46 -19.81 -1.58 -16.98
CA GLY A 46 -21.03 -2.32 -16.65
C GLY A 46 -20.88 -3.85 -16.51
N VAL A 47 -19.66 -4.40 -16.61
CA VAL A 47 -19.45 -5.87 -16.56
C VAL A 47 -18.44 -6.31 -15.50
N SER A 48 -17.43 -5.50 -15.18
CA SER A 48 -16.34 -5.84 -14.26
C SER A 48 -16.23 -4.78 -13.15
N CYS A 49 -16.58 -5.15 -11.93
CA CYS A 49 -16.44 -4.26 -10.79
C CYS A 49 -14.95 -4.14 -10.41
N TYR A 50 -14.48 -2.91 -10.12
CA TYR A 50 -13.11 -2.51 -9.77
C TYR A 50 -12.42 -3.34 -8.66
N HIS A 51 -13.20 -4.15 -7.92
CA HIS A 51 -12.74 -5.13 -6.94
C HIS A 51 -11.72 -6.16 -7.47
N SER A 52 -11.72 -6.46 -8.78
CA SER A 52 -10.78 -7.42 -9.38
C SER A 52 -9.34 -6.89 -9.45
N LYS A 53 -9.14 -5.60 -9.74
CA LYS A 53 -7.83 -4.97 -9.93
C LYS A 53 -7.10 -4.76 -8.59
N VAL A 54 -7.79 -4.21 -7.59
CA VAL A 54 -7.29 -4.10 -6.21
C VAL A 54 -6.99 -5.48 -5.62
N GLY A 55 -7.78 -6.50 -6.00
CA GLY A 55 -7.55 -7.87 -5.53
C GLY A 55 -6.29 -8.53 -6.06
N ALA A 56 -5.81 -8.16 -7.25
CA ALA A 56 -4.54 -8.67 -7.77
C ALA A 56 -3.36 -8.14 -6.94
N VAL A 57 -3.38 -6.85 -6.59
CA VAL A 57 -2.35 -6.23 -5.72
C VAL A 57 -2.39 -6.85 -4.33
N GLU A 58 -3.57 -6.99 -3.73
CA GLU A 58 -3.71 -7.63 -2.41
C GLU A 58 -3.17 -9.06 -2.40
N LEU A 59 -3.50 -9.85 -3.43
CA LEU A 59 -3.02 -11.21 -3.57
C LEU A 59 -1.49 -11.26 -3.71
N LEU A 60 -0.92 -10.37 -4.53
CA LEU A 60 0.52 -10.25 -4.70
C LEU A 60 1.20 -9.93 -3.37
N LEU A 61 0.73 -8.89 -2.66
CA LEU A 61 1.28 -8.49 -1.36
C LEU A 61 1.18 -9.60 -0.31
N ASN A 62 0.09 -10.39 -0.32
CA ASN A 62 -0.06 -11.53 0.59
C ASN A 62 0.97 -12.65 0.37
N HIS A 63 1.62 -12.71 -0.81
CA HIS A 63 2.62 -13.73 -1.16
C HIS A 63 4.02 -13.15 -1.38
N LEU A 64 4.18 -11.83 -1.28
CA LEU A 64 5.44 -11.14 -1.49
C LEU A 64 6.27 -11.11 -0.19
N VAL A 65 7.53 -11.48 -0.31
CA VAL A 65 8.54 -11.36 0.72
C VAL A 65 9.58 -10.35 0.26
N ASP A 66 9.47 -9.13 0.80
CA ASP A 66 10.45 -8.05 0.68
C ASP A 66 11.55 -8.17 1.73
N ARG A 67 12.77 -7.76 1.36
CA ARG A 67 13.92 -7.68 2.27
C ARG A 67 14.10 -6.28 2.84
N THR A 68 14.90 -6.17 3.89
CA THR A 68 15.19 -4.90 4.58
C THR A 68 15.81 -3.81 3.67
N ASP A 69 16.48 -4.17 2.57
CA ASP A 69 17.04 -3.25 1.58
C ASP A 69 16.14 -2.99 0.35
N GLU A 70 14.89 -3.46 0.39
CA GLU A 70 13.93 -3.38 -0.70
C GLU A 70 12.72 -2.54 -0.30
N PHE A 71 12.13 -1.85 -1.28
CA PHE A 71 10.91 -1.07 -1.08
C PHE A 71 9.82 -1.56 -2.01
N VAL A 72 8.61 -1.70 -1.46
CA VAL A 72 7.39 -1.93 -2.21
C VAL A 72 6.48 -0.73 -1.94
N VAL A 73 6.25 0.08 -2.96
CA VAL A 73 5.39 1.26 -2.86
C VAL A 73 4.12 1.00 -3.65
N VAL A 74 2.98 1.16 -3.00
CA VAL A 74 1.66 1.03 -3.63
C VAL A 74 0.98 2.38 -3.55
N ASP A 75 0.81 3.02 -4.71
CA ASP A 75 -0.04 4.20 -4.84
C ASP A 75 -1.51 3.76 -4.85
N MET A 76 -2.29 4.30 -3.92
CA MET A 76 -3.68 3.94 -3.75
C MET A 76 -4.55 5.13 -3.39
N VAL A 77 -5.79 5.08 -3.85
CA VAL A 77 -6.80 6.07 -3.47
C VAL A 77 -7.12 5.89 -1.98
N ALA A 78 -7.04 6.99 -1.23
CA ALA A 78 -7.51 7.06 0.15
C ALA A 78 -9.05 7.00 0.17
N GLY A 79 -9.61 5.80 0.09
CA GLY A 79 -11.04 5.56 0.03
C GLY A 79 -11.44 4.24 0.68
N ALA A 80 -12.76 4.02 0.79
CA ALA A 80 -13.33 2.83 1.41
C ALA A 80 -12.88 1.52 0.74
N GLU A 81 -12.40 1.57 -0.51
CA GLU A 81 -11.95 0.41 -1.27
C GLU A 81 -10.73 -0.30 -0.63
N ALA A 82 -9.81 0.45 -0.03
CA ALA A 82 -8.69 -0.12 0.72
C ALA A 82 -9.15 -0.86 1.99
N PHE A 83 -10.29 -0.46 2.54
CA PHE A 83 -10.92 -1.03 3.74
C PHE A 83 -12.00 -2.07 3.44
N ALA A 84 -12.48 -2.14 2.20
CA ALA A 84 -13.32 -3.23 1.71
C ALA A 84 -12.57 -4.58 1.70
N SER A 85 -11.29 -4.57 2.07
CA SER A 85 -10.41 -5.73 2.20
C SER A 85 -9.37 -5.52 3.30
N GLY A 86 -8.48 -6.49 3.49
CA GLY A 86 -7.37 -6.38 4.45
C GLY A 86 -6.21 -5.53 3.93
N MET A 87 -6.33 -4.91 2.74
CA MET A 87 -5.23 -4.22 2.05
C MET A 87 -4.53 -3.17 2.91
N PHE A 88 -5.27 -2.36 3.67
CA PHE A 88 -4.68 -1.32 4.54
C PHE A 88 -3.73 -1.88 5.62
N THR A 89 -3.80 -3.18 5.92
CA THR A 89 -2.91 -3.86 6.87
C THR A 89 -1.70 -4.53 6.20
N ARG A 90 -1.48 -4.31 4.89
CA ARG A 90 -0.38 -4.90 4.13
C ARG A 90 0.86 -4.01 4.06
N PHE A 91 0.84 -2.89 4.76
CA PHE A 91 1.90 -1.89 4.71
C PHE A 91 2.56 -1.75 6.08
N ASP A 92 3.88 -1.63 6.04
CA ASP A 92 4.69 -1.36 7.24
C ASP A 92 4.51 0.07 7.74
N HIS A 93 4.20 0.96 6.80
CA HIS A 93 3.85 2.35 7.04
C HIS A 93 2.92 2.86 5.92
N THR A 94 1.91 3.64 6.28
CA THR A 94 1.00 4.30 5.34
C THR A 94 1.19 5.81 5.41
N PHE A 95 1.39 6.44 4.25
CA PHE A 95 1.45 7.89 4.14
C PHE A 95 0.15 8.41 3.52
N LEU A 96 -0.58 9.24 4.27
CA LEU A 96 -1.79 9.91 3.80
C LEU A 96 -1.43 11.31 3.32
N VAL A 97 -1.69 11.60 2.05
CA VAL A 97 -1.43 12.91 1.48
C VAL A 97 -2.64 13.80 1.70
N CYS A 98 -2.48 14.87 2.47
CA CYS A 98 -3.57 15.76 2.85
C CYS A 98 -3.38 17.19 2.32
N GLU A 99 -4.42 17.72 1.68
CA GLU A 99 -4.53 19.15 1.40
C GLU A 99 -5.10 19.88 2.64
N PRO A 100 -4.84 21.18 2.83
CA PRO A 100 -5.32 21.96 3.98
C PRO A 100 -6.82 22.28 3.85
N THR A 101 -7.65 21.24 3.82
CA THR A 101 -9.11 21.34 3.69
C THR A 101 -9.82 20.37 4.62
N LEU A 102 -11.01 20.75 5.10
CA LEU A 102 -11.87 19.90 5.94
C LEU A 102 -12.19 18.55 5.29
N ARG A 103 -12.34 18.52 3.96
CA ARG A 103 -12.60 17.30 3.21
C ARG A 103 -11.42 16.33 3.30
N SER A 104 -10.19 16.83 3.06
CA SER A 104 -9.00 15.99 3.06
C SER A 104 -8.68 15.45 4.46
N VAL A 105 -8.73 16.31 5.49
CA VAL A 105 -8.54 15.87 6.88
C VAL A 105 -9.69 14.98 7.38
N GLY A 106 -10.89 15.11 6.80
CA GLY A 106 -12.02 14.20 7.04
C GLY A 106 -11.72 12.77 6.60
N VAL A 107 -11.10 12.60 5.42
CA VAL A 107 -10.65 11.28 4.93
C VAL A 107 -9.57 10.70 5.85
N TYR A 108 -8.62 11.52 6.30
CA TYR A 108 -7.62 11.11 7.30
C TYR A 108 -8.26 10.57 8.58
N LYS A 109 -9.21 11.30 9.17
CA LYS A 109 -9.92 10.87 10.39
C LYS A 109 -10.71 9.58 10.19
N GLN A 110 -11.34 9.42 9.03
CA GLN A 110 -12.03 8.18 8.68
C GLN A 110 -11.05 7.00 8.55
N TYR A 111 -9.89 7.24 7.93
CA TYR A 111 -8.84 6.24 7.83
C TYR A 111 -8.35 5.79 9.21
N LEU A 112 -8.12 6.73 10.13
CA LEU A 112 -7.75 6.42 11.52
C LEU A 112 -8.79 5.53 12.20
N GLY A 113 -10.07 5.86 12.07
CA GLY A 113 -11.15 5.08 12.69
C GLY A 113 -11.23 3.64 12.17
N TYR A 114 -10.91 3.40 10.89
CA TYR A 114 -10.84 2.04 10.36
C TYR A 114 -9.57 1.29 10.76
N ALA A 115 -8.48 2.01 11.02
CA ALA A 115 -7.17 1.46 11.33
C ALA A 115 -6.91 1.24 12.83
N GLU A 116 -7.77 1.78 13.70
CA GLU A 116 -7.61 1.85 15.17
C GLU A 116 -7.24 0.51 15.81
N ASP A 117 -7.89 -0.58 15.39
CA ASP A 117 -7.70 -1.92 15.97
C ASP A 117 -6.60 -2.75 15.29
N TYR A 118 -5.87 -2.19 14.33
CA TYR A 118 -4.97 -2.96 13.45
C TYR A 118 -3.52 -2.48 13.46
N ASP A 119 -3.09 -1.72 14.47
CA ASP A 119 -1.68 -1.35 14.66
C ASP A 119 -1.03 -0.78 13.37
N VAL A 120 -1.80 -0.02 12.58
CA VAL A 120 -1.34 0.54 11.30
C VAL A 120 -0.58 1.82 11.61
N ARG A 121 0.67 1.90 11.13
CA ARG A 121 1.49 3.09 11.30
C ARG A 121 1.13 4.08 10.20
N ILE A 122 0.71 5.27 10.61
CA ILE A 122 0.22 6.30 9.69
C ILE A 122 1.04 7.57 9.88
N SER A 123 1.38 8.22 8.77
CA SER A 123 1.87 9.60 8.78
C SER A 123 1.18 10.40 7.69
N VAL A 124 1.09 11.70 7.90
CA VAL A 124 0.45 12.63 6.98
C VAL A 124 1.52 13.47 6.30
N ILE A 125 1.40 13.61 4.99
CA ILE A 125 2.18 14.56 4.20
C ILE A 125 1.23 15.66 3.74
N GLY A 126 1.46 16.89 4.20
CA GLY A 126 0.75 18.05 3.70
C GLY A 126 1.07 18.27 2.23
N ASN A 127 0.09 18.60 1.40
CA ASN A 127 0.31 18.84 -0.02
C ASN A 127 -0.43 20.09 -0.47
N LYS A 128 0.12 20.74 -1.50
CA LYS A 128 -0.40 21.99 -2.07
C LYS A 128 -0.48 23.12 -1.03
N ILE A 129 0.49 23.18 -0.12
CA ILE A 129 0.59 24.24 0.88
C ILE A 129 0.97 25.56 0.20
N ASP A 130 0.21 26.61 0.50
CA ASP A 130 0.42 27.95 -0.03
C ASP A 130 1.08 28.88 1.01
N ASP A 131 0.74 28.76 2.30
CA ASP A 131 1.27 29.60 3.37
C ASP A 131 1.32 28.92 4.76
N ASP A 132 1.70 29.68 5.80
CA ASP A 132 1.80 29.18 7.18
C ASP A 132 0.44 28.88 7.82
N ASP A 133 -0.64 29.51 7.35
CA ASP A 133 -2.00 29.26 7.87
C ASP A 133 -2.46 27.86 7.45
N ASP A 134 -2.13 27.42 6.22
CA ASP A 134 -2.34 26.04 5.76
C ASP A 134 -1.60 25.02 6.64
N VAL A 135 -0.36 25.32 7.04
CA VAL A 135 0.42 24.45 7.93
C VAL A 135 -0.21 24.41 9.32
N ALA A 136 -0.65 25.56 9.85
CA ALA A 136 -1.34 25.64 11.13
C ALA A 136 -2.64 24.81 11.12
N PHE A 137 -3.42 24.90 10.04
CA PHE A 137 -4.63 24.11 9.83
C PHE A 137 -4.36 22.60 9.87
N LEU A 138 -3.32 22.13 9.16
CA LEU A 138 -2.97 20.71 9.17
C LEU A 138 -2.48 20.27 10.55
N ARG A 139 -1.62 21.05 11.22
CA ARG A 139 -1.16 20.74 12.58
C ARG A 139 -2.32 20.63 13.56
N GLU A 140 -3.31 21.52 13.49
CA GLU A 140 -4.52 21.45 14.32
C GLU A 140 -5.29 20.14 14.11
N HIS A 141 -5.42 19.68 12.86
CA HIS A 141 -6.27 18.54 12.54
C HIS A 141 -5.61 17.17 12.58
N VAL A 142 -4.31 17.08 12.27
CA VAL A 142 -3.59 15.80 12.20
C VAL A 142 -2.51 15.64 13.27
N GLY A 143 -2.14 16.73 13.95
CA GLY A 143 -1.17 16.71 15.06
C GLY A 143 0.17 16.11 14.67
N ASP A 144 0.70 15.26 15.55
CA ASP A 144 2.02 14.61 15.41
C ASP A 144 2.11 13.65 14.21
N ALA A 145 0.98 13.32 13.58
CA ALA A 145 1.01 12.54 12.35
C ALA A 145 1.60 13.33 11.18
N LEU A 146 1.58 14.68 11.21
CA LEU A 146 2.16 15.52 10.15
C LEU A 146 3.69 15.33 10.10
N LEU A 147 4.15 14.59 9.09
CA LEU A 147 5.57 14.32 8.86
C LEU A 147 6.29 15.55 8.29
N GLY A 148 5.60 16.28 7.42
CA GLY A 148 6.14 17.38 6.63
C GLY A 148 5.12 17.79 5.57
N TRP A 149 5.47 18.76 4.72
CA TRP A 149 4.56 19.23 3.70
C TRP A 149 5.25 19.74 2.44
N CYS A 150 4.59 19.54 1.30
CA CYS A 150 5.01 20.04 0.01
C CYS A 150 4.26 21.32 -0.35
N ALA A 151 5.02 22.37 -0.65
CA ALA A 151 4.48 23.60 -1.23
C ALA A 151 4.20 23.44 -2.73
N ARG A 152 3.64 24.48 -3.36
CA ARG A 152 3.46 24.51 -4.82
C ARG A 152 4.77 24.30 -5.56
N SER A 153 4.86 23.17 -6.28
CA SER A 153 6.06 22.80 -7.02
C SER A 153 5.99 23.22 -8.48
N LYS A 154 7.02 23.94 -8.94
CA LYS A 154 7.23 24.23 -10.37
C LYS A 154 7.67 22.97 -11.10
N TYR A 155 8.47 22.13 -10.46
CA TYR A 155 8.88 20.83 -10.98
C TYR A 155 7.65 19.96 -11.31
N VAL A 156 6.74 19.77 -10.34
CA VAL A 156 5.51 18.99 -10.55
C VAL A 156 4.66 19.62 -11.65
N LYS A 157 4.50 20.95 -11.65
CA LYS A 157 3.73 21.65 -12.69
C LYS A 157 4.34 21.47 -14.09
N ALA A 158 5.66 21.39 -14.22
CA ALA A 158 6.33 21.12 -15.49
C ALA A 158 6.14 19.66 -15.93
N ALA A 159 6.25 18.71 -14.99
CA ALA A 159 5.99 17.29 -15.23
C ALA A 159 4.56 17.05 -15.74
N GLU A 160 3.55 17.65 -15.11
CA GLU A 160 2.15 17.62 -15.55
C GLU A 160 1.92 18.22 -16.95
N ARG A 161 2.86 19.04 -17.45
CA ARG A 161 2.86 19.60 -18.80
C ARG A 161 3.70 18.79 -19.78
N GLY A 162 4.14 17.59 -19.39
CA GLY A 162 4.92 16.67 -20.21
C GLY A 162 6.43 16.90 -20.18
N SER A 163 6.93 17.76 -19.29
CA SER A 163 8.36 18.01 -19.11
C SER A 163 8.83 17.41 -17.79
N VAL A 164 9.05 16.10 -17.78
CA VAL A 164 9.53 15.36 -16.60
C VAL A 164 11.06 15.49 -16.54
N GLY A 165 11.56 16.20 -15.54
CA GLY A 165 12.98 16.31 -15.23
C GLY A 165 13.46 15.24 -14.23
N PRO A 166 14.74 15.22 -13.87
CA PRO A 166 15.24 14.38 -12.78
C PRO A 166 14.65 14.82 -11.43
N VAL A 167 14.35 13.86 -10.55
CA VAL A 167 13.74 14.14 -9.22
C VAL A 167 14.60 15.08 -8.35
N ALA A 168 15.90 15.14 -8.61
CA ALA A 168 16.84 16.04 -7.93
C ALA A 168 16.57 17.54 -8.23
N ASP A 169 15.78 17.84 -9.27
CA ASP A 169 15.35 19.21 -9.60
C ASP A 169 14.10 19.64 -8.81
N LEU A 170 13.52 18.76 -8.00
CA LEU A 170 12.47 19.10 -7.05
C LEU A 170 12.98 20.15 -6.05
N GLU A 171 12.10 21.04 -5.60
CA GLU A 171 12.47 22.08 -4.64
C GLU A 171 13.07 21.44 -3.35
N PRO A 172 14.18 21.97 -2.79
CA PRO A 172 14.89 21.32 -1.67
C PRO A 172 14.00 21.01 -0.47
N GLU A 173 13.04 21.89 -0.17
CA GLU A 173 12.08 21.72 0.91
C GLU A 173 11.10 20.57 0.63
N ASN A 174 10.64 20.43 -0.61
CA ASN A 174 9.77 19.32 -1.02
C ASN A 174 10.55 18.00 -1.07
N LEU A 175 11.81 18.02 -1.54
CA LEU A 175 12.68 16.84 -1.57
C LEU A 175 12.98 16.32 -0.15
N ALA A 176 13.21 17.23 0.80
CA ALA A 176 13.40 16.87 2.21
C ALA A 176 12.19 16.12 2.82
N VAL A 177 10.97 16.40 2.36
CA VAL A 177 9.77 15.67 2.79
C VAL A 177 9.73 14.25 2.21
N VAL A 178 10.16 14.08 0.96
CA VAL A 178 10.30 12.75 0.34
C VAL A 178 11.37 11.93 1.06
N ASP A 179 12.51 12.54 1.39
CA ASP A 179 13.58 11.90 2.17
C ASP A 179 13.09 11.50 3.57
N ALA A 180 12.36 12.38 4.26
CA ALA A 180 11.76 12.08 5.56
C ALA A 180 10.75 10.92 5.47
N ALA A 181 9.96 10.83 4.40
CA ALA A 181 9.04 9.71 4.18
C ALA A 181 9.80 8.39 3.96
N ARG A 182 10.88 8.42 3.18
CA ARG A 182 11.76 7.26 3.00
C ARG A 182 12.38 6.82 4.32
N GLU A 183 12.95 7.75 5.10
CA GLU A 183 13.53 7.45 6.41
C GLU A 183 12.49 6.87 7.37
N ARG A 184 11.27 7.42 7.38
CA ARG A 184 10.15 6.90 8.18
C ARG A 184 9.78 5.47 7.78
N ALA A 185 9.74 5.18 6.48
CA ALA A 185 9.46 3.83 5.98
C ALA A 185 10.56 2.83 6.40
N VAL A 186 11.84 3.22 6.31
CA VAL A 186 12.96 2.40 6.79
C VAL A 186 12.85 2.15 8.30
N ALA A 187 12.58 3.18 9.09
CA ALA A 187 12.50 3.09 10.54
C ALA A 187 11.31 2.26 11.03
N ALA A 188 10.22 2.19 10.26
CA ALA A 188 9.05 1.39 10.60
C ALA A 188 9.41 -0.11 10.71
N GLY A 189 10.22 -0.61 9.77
CA GLY A 189 10.62 -2.01 9.68
C GLY A 189 9.46 -2.98 9.47
N LYS A 190 9.79 -4.23 9.13
CA LYS A 190 8.82 -5.30 8.85
C LYS A 190 8.51 -6.13 10.08
N ASP A 191 7.24 -6.20 10.46
CA ASP A 191 6.74 -7.16 11.47
C ASP A 191 5.93 -8.26 10.76
N TRP A 192 6.65 -9.31 10.38
CA TRP A 192 6.10 -10.47 9.70
C TRP A 192 5.03 -11.21 10.51
N ALA A 193 5.18 -11.29 11.84
CA ALA A 193 4.21 -11.95 12.70
C ALA A 193 2.89 -11.17 12.74
N LYS A 194 2.95 -9.84 12.89
CA LYS A 194 1.78 -8.96 12.78
C LYS A 194 1.13 -9.06 11.40
N PHE A 195 1.93 -8.94 10.34
CA PHE A 195 1.46 -8.99 8.95
C PHE A 195 0.67 -10.27 8.68
N THR A 196 1.23 -11.44 9.03
CA THR A 196 0.57 -12.73 8.86
C THR A 196 -0.67 -12.87 9.73
N ARG A 197 -0.61 -12.47 11.00
CA ARG A 197 -1.75 -12.56 11.92
C ARG A 197 -2.95 -11.76 11.39
N GLN A 198 -2.71 -10.56 10.87
CA GLN A 198 -3.72 -9.74 10.22
C GLN A 198 -4.21 -10.37 8.90
N ALA A 199 -3.34 -11.03 8.13
CA ALA A 199 -3.74 -11.78 6.94
C ALA A 199 -4.76 -12.87 7.26
N HIS A 200 -4.48 -13.67 8.28
CA HIS A 200 -5.37 -14.73 8.75
C HIS A 200 -6.70 -14.17 9.23
N GLU A 201 -6.67 -13.04 9.96
CA GLU A 201 -7.88 -12.38 10.43
C GLU A 201 -8.79 -11.91 9.29
N PHE A 202 -8.25 -11.17 8.32
CA PHE A 202 -9.03 -10.67 7.18
C PHE A 202 -9.48 -11.78 6.23
N HIS A 203 -8.67 -12.84 6.08
CA HIS A 203 -9.10 -14.02 5.34
C HIS A 203 -10.29 -14.70 5.99
N ARG A 204 -10.24 -14.94 7.31
CA ARG A 204 -11.33 -15.55 8.06
C ARG A 204 -12.60 -14.70 7.98
N LYS A 205 -12.49 -13.37 8.13
CA LYS A 205 -13.63 -12.45 7.96
C LYS A 205 -14.25 -12.57 6.57
N ALA A 206 -13.44 -12.59 5.51
CA ALA A 206 -13.93 -12.72 4.13
C ALA A 206 -14.55 -14.10 3.85
N ALA A 207 -13.93 -15.17 4.35
CA ALA A 207 -14.42 -16.54 4.25
C ALA A 207 -15.82 -16.67 4.87
N LEU A 208 -15.98 -16.25 6.14
CA LEU A 208 -17.24 -16.33 6.87
C LEU A 208 -18.33 -15.40 6.34
N ALA A 209 -17.96 -14.21 5.85
CA ALA A 209 -18.94 -13.22 5.41
C ALA A 209 -19.61 -13.57 4.08
N TRP A 210 -18.88 -14.21 3.16
CA TRP A 210 -19.41 -14.53 1.82
C TRP A 210 -18.62 -15.62 1.07
N GLY A 211 -17.35 -15.81 1.40
CA GLY A 211 -16.46 -16.74 0.68
C GLY A 211 -16.96 -18.18 0.73
N ASN A 212 -17.34 -18.65 1.92
CA ASN A 212 -17.72 -20.04 2.16
C ASN A 212 -18.97 -20.42 1.38
N ASP A 213 -19.99 -19.57 1.41
CA ASP A 213 -21.24 -19.78 0.65
C ASP A 213 -20.98 -19.87 -0.86
N ARG A 214 -20.04 -19.06 -1.38
CA ARG A 214 -19.69 -19.05 -2.80
C ARG A 214 -18.81 -20.23 -3.22
N ALA A 215 -17.93 -20.69 -2.34
CA ALA A 215 -17.01 -21.80 -2.62
C ALA A 215 -17.61 -23.17 -2.31
N GLY A 216 -18.64 -23.25 -1.47
CA GLY A 216 -19.23 -24.50 -0.99
C GLY A 216 -18.35 -25.29 -0.01
N VAL A 217 -17.28 -24.67 0.49
CA VAL A 217 -16.31 -25.24 1.45
C VAL A 217 -15.90 -24.18 2.46
N ASP A 218 -15.38 -24.60 3.62
CA ASP A 218 -14.82 -23.65 4.59
C ASP A 218 -13.44 -23.18 4.13
N LEU A 219 -13.35 -21.95 3.66
CA LEU A 219 -12.08 -21.37 3.22
C LEU A 219 -11.18 -21.00 4.40
N ALA A 220 -11.71 -20.89 5.62
CA ALA A 220 -10.89 -20.66 6.80
C ALA A 220 -9.90 -21.82 7.06
N ASP A 221 -10.18 -23.02 6.54
CA ASP A 221 -9.29 -24.19 6.59
C ASP A 221 -8.00 -23.99 5.78
N GLN A 222 -7.92 -22.96 4.92
CA GLN A 222 -6.70 -22.58 4.22
C GLN A 222 -5.68 -21.89 5.15
N ILE A 223 -6.10 -21.44 6.33
CA ILE A 223 -5.22 -20.81 7.31
C ILE A 223 -4.39 -21.89 8.01
N VAL A 224 -3.07 -21.80 7.90
CA VAL A 224 -2.14 -22.65 8.64
C VAL A 224 -1.64 -21.87 9.87
N PRO A 225 -2.07 -22.19 11.10
CA PRO A 225 -1.87 -21.33 12.27
C PRO A 225 -0.42 -20.94 12.55
N ASP A 226 0.51 -21.87 12.37
CA ASP A 226 1.94 -21.67 12.68
C ASP A 226 2.78 -21.24 11.47
N PHE A 227 2.14 -21.05 10.30
CA PHE A 227 2.84 -20.56 9.12
C PHE A 227 2.95 -19.04 9.18
N VAL A 228 4.16 -18.54 9.42
CA VAL A 228 4.46 -17.10 9.42
C VAL A 228 5.16 -16.75 8.11
N LEU A 229 4.64 -15.78 7.36
CA LEU A 229 5.31 -15.29 6.16
C LEU A 229 6.61 -14.57 6.55
N GLY A 230 7.67 -14.66 5.75
CA GLY A 230 8.83 -13.78 5.90
C GLY A 230 10.12 -14.34 5.33
N GLU A 231 11.21 -13.59 5.52
CA GLU A 231 12.52 -13.88 4.91
C GLU A 231 13.05 -15.28 5.23
N HIS A 232 12.70 -15.84 6.40
CA HIS A 232 13.11 -17.19 6.80
C HIS A 232 12.62 -18.29 5.84
N LEU A 233 11.53 -18.04 5.10
CA LEU A 233 11.00 -18.97 4.10
C LEU A 233 11.78 -18.96 2.79
N LEU A 234 12.56 -17.92 2.51
CA LEU A 234 13.36 -17.83 1.29
C LEU A 234 14.61 -18.74 1.32
N ASN A 235 15.01 -19.17 2.51
CA ASN A 235 16.18 -20.02 2.72
C ASN A 235 15.80 -21.48 3.02
N ALA A 236 14.51 -21.82 3.01
CA ALA A 236 14.06 -23.18 3.23
C ALA A 236 14.41 -24.04 2.00
N PRO A 237 15.01 -25.24 2.18
CA PRO A 237 15.22 -26.15 1.07
C PRO A 237 13.88 -26.49 0.43
N VAL A 238 13.79 -26.36 -0.90
CA VAL A 238 12.63 -26.79 -1.68
C VAL A 238 12.49 -28.30 -1.47
N HIS A 239 11.42 -28.71 -0.79
CA HIS A 239 11.08 -30.12 -0.58
C HIS A 239 10.32 -30.68 -1.78
#